data_AF-A0A820JAL4-F1
#
_entry.id   AF-A0A820JAL4-F1
#
_cell.length_a   1.000
_cell.length_b   1.000
_cell.length_c   1.000
_cell.angle_alpha   90.00
_cell.angle_beta   90.00
_cell.angle_gamma   90.00
#
_symmetry.space_group_name_H-M   'P 1'
#
loop_
_entity.id
_entity.type
_entity.pdbx_description
1 polymer ?
#
loop_
_entity_poly.entity_id
_entity_poly.type
_entity_poly.pdbx_seq_one_letter_code
_entity_poly.pdbx_strand_id
1 'polypeptide(L)'
;NKLTYFDPNIMQNDIFNKAVLRKASLTNILATPTVRKMAKELQISLDDIQGTGKDGRILEEDLLIFKSSKSSRSNSRIPPLSPIFAKQSSKSHSNPVSSSSNLKTTPNQSQISSITDRKDIRKAFVQIKTQANSIPHFTYCDQYDMTQLVQIRKQLNNEKRKFSLTPFIIKACSQTLIDYPILNSHIDSKCETILYKASHNIGFTIDTKDGPLVPNIKNVQQLSISQIENEFNRLQELAHHGKLLEEDLTNGTFSLSNIGDV
;
A
#
# COMPACT_ATOMS: atom_id res chain seq x y z
N ASN A 1 -43.10 -37.78 -26.52
CA ASN A 1 -41.86 -38.38 -27.06
C ASN A 1 -41.04 -37.30 -27.77
N LYS A 2 -39.76 -37.18 -27.40
CA LYS A 2 -38.69 -36.26 -27.87
C LYS A 2 -38.44 -34.99 -27.02
N LEU A 3 -37.61 -35.18 -26.00
CA LEU A 3 -36.65 -34.18 -25.53
C LEU A 3 -35.60 -33.95 -26.64
N THR A 4 -35.32 -32.70 -26.98
CA THR A 4 -34.08 -32.29 -27.66
C THR A 4 -33.18 -31.64 -26.63
N TYR A 5 -32.07 -32.32 -26.35
CA TYR A 5 -30.99 -31.91 -25.45
C TYR A 5 -30.23 -30.74 -26.10
N PHE A 6 -30.26 -29.55 -25.48
CA PHE A 6 -29.41 -28.43 -25.87
C PHE A 6 -28.10 -28.55 -25.10
N ASP A 7 -27.01 -28.83 -25.82
CA ASP A 7 -25.67 -29.05 -25.29
C ASP A 7 -24.98 -27.69 -25.02
N PRO A 8 -24.71 -27.30 -23.76
CA PRO A 8 -24.17 -25.98 -23.41
C PRO A 8 -22.69 -25.78 -23.80
N ASN A 9 -22.02 -26.83 -24.30
CA ASN A 9 -20.59 -26.79 -24.63
C ASN A 9 -20.29 -26.14 -25.99
N ILE A 10 -21.29 -25.93 -26.86
CA ILE A 10 -21.06 -25.39 -28.21
C ILE A 10 -20.94 -23.86 -28.20
N MET A 11 -21.59 -23.16 -27.25
CA MET A 11 -21.51 -21.69 -27.13
C MET A 11 -20.27 -21.19 -26.37
N GLN A 12 -19.63 -22.03 -25.56
CA GLN A 12 -18.42 -21.63 -24.82
C GLN A 12 -17.17 -21.65 -25.71
N ASN A 13 -17.08 -22.56 -26.68
CA ASN A 13 -15.91 -22.68 -27.54
C ASN A 13 -15.78 -21.53 -28.57
N ASP A 14 -16.89 -20.99 -29.06
CA ASP A 14 -16.85 -19.85 -30.00
C ASP A 14 -16.49 -18.52 -29.33
N ILE A 15 -16.91 -18.31 -28.07
CA ILE A 15 -16.51 -17.12 -27.30
C ILE A 15 -15.05 -17.24 -26.86
N PHE A 16 -14.60 -18.44 -26.49
CA PHE A 16 -13.19 -18.69 -26.13
C PHE A 16 -12.25 -18.49 -27.32
N ASN A 17 -12.58 -19.01 -28.50
CA ASN A 17 -11.75 -18.83 -29.70
C ASN A 17 -11.69 -17.36 -30.16
N LYS A 18 -12.80 -16.60 -30.04
CA LYS A 18 -12.82 -15.17 -30.38
C LYS A 18 -12.07 -14.30 -29.37
N ALA A 19 -11.99 -14.72 -28.10
CA ALA A 19 -11.19 -14.07 -27.06
C ALA A 19 -9.69 -14.40 -27.19
N VAL A 20 -9.34 -15.64 -27.58
CA VAL A 20 -7.95 -16.07 -27.80
C VAL A 20 -7.34 -15.37 -29.02
N LEU A 21 -8.10 -15.16 -30.10
CA LEU A 21 -7.60 -14.46 -31.30
C LEU A 21 -7.39 -12.95 -31.12
N ARG A 22 -7.98 -12.32 -30.09
CA ARG A 22 -7.74 -10.90 -29.77
C ARG A 22 -6.55 -10.65 -28.84
N LYS A 23 -5.96 -11.71 -28.27
CA LYS A 23 -4.89 -11.61 -27.26
C LYS A 23 -3.47 -11.86 -27.79
N ALA A 24 -3.32 -11.95 -29.12
CA ALA A 24 -2.05 -12.31 -29.78
C ALA A 24 -1.20 -11.12 -30.28
N SER A 25 -1.33 -9.92 -29.71
CA SER A 25 -0.34 -8.84 -29.96
C SER A 25 -0.04 -7.96 -28.73
N LEU A 26 -0.07 -8.53 -27.53
CA LEU A 26 0.56 -7.89 -26.37
C LEU A 26 1.87 -8.60 -26.12
N THR A 27 2.92 -8.13 -26.79
CA THR A 27 4.30 -8.27 -26.33
C THR A 27 4.30 -7.98 -24.83
N ASN A 28 4.71 -8.95 -24.03
CA ASN A 28 4.58 -8.86 -22.57
C ASN A 28 5.68 -7.94 -22.03
N ILE A 29 5.47 -6.63 -22.16
CA ILE A 29 6.47 -5.61 -21.81
C ILE A 29 6.70 -5.66 -20.29
N LEU A 30 7.92 -6.01 -19.90
CA LEU A 30 8.33 -6.05 -18.50
C LEU A 30 8.57 -4.61 -18.03
N ALA A 31 7.58 -4.02 -17.35
CA ALA A 31 7.68 -2.67 -16.76
C ALA A 31 6.87 -2.61 -15.46
N THR A 32 7.38 -1.91 -14.45
CA THR A 32 6.67 -1.73 -13.17
C THR A 32 5.43 -0.83 -13.34
N PRO A 33 4.41 -0.95 -12.46
CA PRO A 33 3.18 -0.15 -12.58
C PRO A 33 3.42 1.37 -12.60
N THR A 34 4.40 1.84 -11.83
CA THR A 34 4.81 3.25 -11.78
C THR A 34 5.35 3.73 -13.13
N VAL A 35 6.21 2.94 -13.77
CA VAL A 35 6.79 3.24 -15.09
C VAL A 35 5.70 3.25 -16.17
N ARG A 36 4.72 2.33 -16.09
CA ARG A 36 3.57 2.31 -17.01
C ARG A 36 2.67 3.55 -16.86
N LYS A 37 2.43 4.00 -15.62
CA LYS A 37 1.67 5.24 -15.34
C LYS A 37 2.40 6.45 -15.91
N MET A 38 3.71 6.55 -15.67
CA MET A 38 4.54 7.65 -16.17
C MET A 38 4.63 7.70 -17.69
N ALA A 39 4.75 6.55 -18.37
CA ALA A 39 4.72 6.47 -19.82
C ALA A 39 3.39 6.97 -20.40
N LYS A 40 2.26 6.68 -19.74
CA LYS A 40 0.94 7.17 -20.14
C LYS A 40 0.80 8.69 -19.97
N GLU A 41 1.31 9.24 -18.88
CA GLU A 41 1.33 10.69 -18.62
C GLU A 41 2.21 11.44 -19.62
N LEU A 42 3.34 10.84 -20.01
CA LEU A 42 4.27 11.40 -20.98
C LEU A 42 3.92 11.08 -22.44
N GLN A 43 2.83 10.35 -22.68
CA GLN A 43 2.38 9.88 -24.01
C GLN A 43 3.48 9.14 -24.79
N ILE A 44 4.27 8.31 -24.09
CA ILE A 44 5.34 7.51 -24.69
C ILE A 44 4.86 6.06 -24.80
N SER A 45 4.99 5.48 -26.00
CA SER A 45 4.74 4.05 -26.20
C SER A 45 5.88 3.24 -25.61
N LEU A 46 5.55 2.25 -24.79
CA LEU A 46 6.54 1.37 -24.17
C LEU A 46 7.15 0.36 -25.15
N ASP A 47 6.52 0.14 -26.30
CA ASP A 47 7.03 -0.75 -27.35
C ASP A 47 8.29 -0.18 -28.04
N ASP A 48 8.46 1.14 -28.01
CA ASP A 48 9.57 1.84 -28.67
C ASP A 48 10.82 1.96 -27.78
N ILE A 49 10.75 1.49 -26.54
CA ILE A 49 11.80 1.66 -25.53
C ILE A 49 12.47 0.31 -25.25
N GLN A 50 13.78 0.27 -25.46
CA GLN A 50 14.61 -0.85 -25.04
C GLN A 50 14.93 -0.68 -23.55
N GLY A 51 14.38 -1.56 -22.70
CA GLY A 51 14.60 -1.54 -21.26
C GLY A 51 16.01 -2.00 -20.88
N THR A 52 16.67 -1.26 -19.98
CA THR A 52 18.03 -1.57 -19.51
C THR A 52 18.06 -2.35 -18.20
N GLY A 53 16.90 -2.60 -17.58
CA GLY A 53 16.76 -3.34 -16.34
C GLY A 53 16.96 -4.85 -16.48
N LYS A 54 17.03 -5.55 -15.34
CA LYS A 54 17.12 -7.01 -15.26
C LYS A 54 15.99 -7.66 -16.08
N ASP A 55 16.36 -8.62 -16.94
CA ASP A 55 15.47 -9.32 -17.89
C ASP A 55 14.84 -8.42 -18.98
N GLY A 56 15.48 -7.29 -19.32
CA GLY A 56 14.99 -6.35 -20.34
C GLY A 56 13.85 -5.46 -19.83
N ARG A 57 13.74 -5.29 -18.51
CA ARG A 57 12.71 -4.47 -17.87
C ARG A 57 12.94 -2.98 -18.15
N ILE A 58 11.87 -2.27 -18.49
CA ILE A 58 11.91 -0.81 -18.68
C ILE A 58 11.93 -0.12 -17.32
N LEU A 59 12.94 0.72 -17.10
CA LEU A 59 13.11 1.54 -15.90
C LEU A 59 12.64 2.98 -16.15
N GLU A 60 12.53 3.76 -15.08
CA GLU A 60 12.16 5.18 -15.16
C GLU A 60 13.22 6.00 -15.92
N GLU A 61 14.49 5.63 -15.76
CA GLU A 61 15.62 6.25 -16.44
C GLU A 61 15.53 6.07 -17.97
N ASP A 62 15.05 4.92 -18.45
CA ASP A 62 14.90 4.63 -19.88
C ASP A 62 13.83 5.53 -20.53
N LEU A 63 12.75 5.86 -19.80
CA LEU A 63 11.73 6.81 -20.26
C LEU A 63 12.27 8.24 -20.39
N LEU A 64 13.12 8.65 -19.44
CA LEU A 64 13.74 9.98 -19.44
C LEU A 64 14.78 10.11 -20.56
N ILE A 65 15.57 9.07 -20.80
CA ILE A 65 16.54 9.00 -21.91
C ILE A 65 15.79 8.99 -23.26
N PHE A 66 14.68 8.26 -23.37
CA PHE A 66 13.87 8.28 -24.59
C PHE A 66 13.29 9.68 -24.85
N LYS A 67 12.79 10.35 -23.81
CA LYS A 67 12.26 11.72 -23.91
C LYS A 67 13.33 12.72 -24.36
N SER A 68 14.53 12.67 -23.79
CA SER A 68 15.64 13.55 -24.19
C SER A 68 16.07 13.26 -25.64
N SER A 69 16.12 11.99 -26.04
CA SER A 69 16.47 11.60 -27.42
C SER A 69 15.42 12.02 -28.46
N LYS A 70 14.12 12.02 -28.14
CA LYS A 70 13.04 12.54 -29.01
C LYS A 70 13.15 14.05 -29.19
N SER A 71 13.58 14.77 -28.15
CA SER A 71 13.84 16.21 -28.21
C SER A 71 15.09 16.56 -29.04
N SER A 72 15.99 15.60 -29.29
CA SER A 72 17.25 15.80 -30.01
C SER A 72 17.25 15.25 -31.44
N ARG A 73 16.13 14.71 -31.96
CA ARG A 73 16.07 14.09 -33.31
C ARG A 73 15.52 15.00 -34.42
N SER A 74 15.34 16.29 -34.14
CA SER A 74 15.19 17.35 -35.16
C SER A 74 16.52 18.09 -35.36
N ASN A 75 17.50 17.43 -36.00
CA ASN A 75 18.45 18.02 -36.96
C ASN A 75 19.59 17.04 -37.28
N SER A 76 19.55 16.57 -38.54
CA SER A 76 20.64 16.13 -39.44
C SER A 76 22.12 16.00 -38.98
N ARG A 77 22.71 14.84 -39.36
CA ARG A 77 24.05 14.58 -39.99
C ARG A 77 25.38 14.68 -39.16
N ILE A 78 25.88 13.51 -38.72
CA ILE A 78 27.22 12.83 -38.90
C ILE A 78 28.41 13.68 -39.47
N PRO A 79 29.75 13.46 -39.21
CA PRO A 79 30.61 13.00 -38.06
C PRO A 79 31.96 13.84 -37.93
N PRO A 80 33.17 13.38 -37.46
CA PRO A 80 33.67 12.65 -36.25
C PRO A 80 34.95 13.28 -35.57
N LEU A 81 35.57 12.52 -34.63
CA LEU A 81 37.00 12.47 -34.18
C LEU A 81 37.51 13.28 -32.94
N SER A 82 37.63 12.55 -31.81
CA SER A 82 38.83 12.26 -30.96
C SER A 82 39.65 13.39 -30.26
N PRO A 83 40.67 13.09 -29.39
CA PRO A 83 40.70 13.54 -27.98
C PRO A 83 41.96 14.35 -27.58
N ILE A 84 42.01 15.02 -26.42
CA ILE A 84 43.30 15.39 -25.77
C ILE A 84 43.18 15.30 -24.24
N PHE A 85 44.01 14.45 -23.62
CA PHE A 85 44.50 14.58 -22.26
C PHE A 85 46.02 14.40 -22.30
N ALA A 86 46.78 15.38 -21.80
CA ALA A 86 48.23 15.36 -21.64
C ALA A 86 48.54 15.92 -20.23
N LYS A 87 49.14 15.12 -19.33
CA LYS A 87 50.59 15.13 -18.95
C LYS A 87 51.00 16.45 -18.26
N GLN A 88 51.79 16.52 -17.18
CA GLN A 88 52.65 15.58 -16.46
C GLN A 88 53.23 16.29 -15.20
N SER A 89 53.49 15.52 -14.13
CA SER A 89 54.64 15.55 -13.19
C SER A 89 55.49 16.81 -12.92
N SER A 90 55.87 17.08 -11.65
CA SER A 90 57.12 16.61 -11.00
C SER A 90 57.39 17.19 -9.59
N LYS A 91 58.14 16.41 -8.78
CA LYS A 91 58.66 16.59 -7.38
C LYS A 91 59.69 17.76 -7.28
N SER A 92 60.07 18.35 -6.12
CA SER A 92 60.84 17.77 -4.99
C SER A 92 61.17 18.77 -3.83
N HIS A 93 61.17 18.29 -2.56
CA HIS A 93 62.03 18.55 -1.35
C HIS A 93 62.38 20.00 -0.91
N SER A 94 62.23 20.44 0.36
CA SER A 94 62.98 20.01 1.58
C SER A 94 62.32 20.44 2.94
N ASN A 95 62.58 19.65 4.01
CA ASN A 95 62.18 19.76 5.45
C ASN A 95 63.09 20.72 6.29
N PRO A 96 62.98 20.82 7.66
CA PRO A 96 61.87 20.75 8.65
C PRO A 96 61.83 22.05 9.54
N VAL A 97 60.98 22.27 10.57
CA VAL A 97 61.09 21.87 12.01
C VAL A 97 59.80 22.30 12.79
N SER A 98 59.46 21.53 13.83
CA SER A 98 58.61 21.86 15.01
C SER A 98 57.09 21.85 14.80
N SER A 99 56.22 21.31 15.68
CA SER A 99 56.32 20.54 16.91
C SER A 99 54.88 20.17 17.33
N SER A 100 54.71 18.98 17.89
CA SER A 100 53.73 18.60 18.92
C SER A 100 52.20 18.69 18.67
N SER A 101 51.64 17.48 18.54
CA SER A 101 50.54 16.91 19.36
C SER A 101 49.07 17.21 19.04
N ASN A 102 48.37 16.09 18.82
CA ASN A 102 46.94 15.82 19.03
C ASN A 102 45.92 16.35 18.02
N LEU A 103 45.80 15.64 16.89
CA LEU A 103 44.54 15.53 16.15
C LEU A 103 44.00 14.11 16.34
N LYS A 104 43.02 14.00 17.25
CA LYS A 104 42.10 12.86 17.29
C LYS A 104 41.31 12.86 15.98
N THR A 105 41.36 11.72 15.32
CA THR A 105 40.55 11.34 14.17
C THR A 105 39.06 11.58 14.43
N THR A 106 38.49 12.59 13.76
CA THR A 106 37.04 12.70 13.58
C THR A 106 36.65 11.90 12.33
N PRO A 107 35.73 10.94 12.41
CA PRO A 107 35.06 10.44 11.22
C PRO A 107 34.18 11.56 10.67
N ASN A 108 34.31 11.76 9.37
CA ASN A 108 33.63 12.76 8.54
C ASN A 108 32.09 12.70 8.73
N GLN A 109 31.52 13.53 9.61
CA GLN A 109 30.06 13.72 9.78
C GLN A 109 29.49 14.70 8.73
N SER A 110 29.83 14.54 7.47
CA SER A 110 29.46 15.50 6.41
C SER A 110 28.54 14.90 5.35
N GLN A 111 27.56 14.07 5.75
CA GLN A 111 26.40 13.69 4.92
C GLN A 111 25.12 13.40 5.73
N ILE A 112 24.86 14.17 6.80
CA ILE A 112 23.55 14.12 7.49
C ILE A 112 22.79 15.38 7.12
N SER A 113 21.77 15.25 6.24
CA SER A 113 20.98 16.38 5.73
C SER A 113 19.94 16.92 6.71
N SER A 114 19.49 16.10 7.67
CA SER A 114 18.78 16.51 8.89
C SER A 114 18.51 15.29 9.77
N ILE A 115 18.54 15.47 11.10
CA ILE A 115 18.02 14.49 12.07
C ILE A 115 16.73 15.09 12.61
N THR A 116 15.62 14.37 12.49
CA THR A 116 14.36 14.76 13.13
C THR A 116 13.87 13.59 13.97
N ASP A 117 13.61 13.85 15.25
CA ASP A 117 13.06 12.85 16.14
C ASP A 117 11.66 12.42 15.68
N ARG A 118 11.46 11.10 15.60
CA ARG A 118 10.13 10.55 15.28
C ARG A 118 9.22 10.73 16.50
N LYS A 119 8.03 11.31 16.27
CA LYS A 119 6.93 11.31 17.24
C LYS A 119 6.68 9.89 17.75
N ASP A 120 6.39 9.74 19.04
CA ASP A 120 6.33 8.42 19.70
C ASP A 120 5.28 7.48 19.12
N ILE A 121 4.15 8.02 18.62
CA ILE A 121 3.11 7.26 17.91
C ILE A 121 3.68 6.53 16.68
N ARG A 122 4.56 7.19 15.90
CA ARG A 122 5.17 6.58 14.72
C ARG A 122 6.16 5.48 15.09
N LYS A 123 6.89 5.63 16.21
CA LYS A 123 7.77 4.58 16.72
C LYS A 123 6.96 3.35 17.12
N ALA A 124 5.88 3.54 17.87
CA ALA A 124 4.97 2.46 18.27
C ALA A 124 4.36 1.74 17.06
N PHE A 125 3.93 2.49 16.04
CA PHE A 125 3.40 1.90 14.81
C PHE A 125 4.43 1.01 14.09
N VAL A 126 5.68 1.45 13.98
CA VAL A 126 6.76 0.65 13.37
C VAL A 126 7.01 -0.63 14.16
N GLN A 127 7.01 -0.57 15.49
CA GLN A 127 7.17 -1.75 16.34
C GLN A 127 6.03 -2.76 16.11
N ILE A 128 4.78 -2.30 16.14
CA ILE A 128 3.59 -3.14 15.89
C ILE A 128 3.66 -3.78 14.50
N LYS A 129 4.02 -3.01 13.46
CA LYS A 129 4.14 -3.55 12.10
C LYS A 129 5.27 -4.56 11.97
N THR A 130 6.39 -4.33 12.66
CA THR A 130 7.51 -5.28 12.66
C THR A 130 7.11 -6.60 13.31
N GLN A 131 6.39 -6.56 14.44
CA GLN A 131 5.85 -7.75 15.08
C GLN A 131 4.82 -8.45 14.20
N ALA A 132 3.90 -7.71 13.58
CA ALA A 132 2.92 -8.27 12.67
C ALA A 132 3.59 -9.01 11.49
N ASN A 133 4.70 -8.49 10.95
CA ASN A 133 5.44 -9.13 9.86
C ASN A 133 6.11 -10.45 10.23
N SER A 134 6.23 -10.80 11.51
CA SER A 134 6.72 -12.11 11.95
C SER A 134 5.70 -13.23 11.75
N ILE A 135 4.42 -12.88 11.58
CA ILE A 135 3.32 -13.83 11.41
C ILE A 135 3.26 -14.27 9.94
N PRO A 136 3.12 -15.58 9.62
CA PRO A 136 2.94 -16.04 8.25
C PRO A 136 1.58 -15.60 7.70
N HIS A 137 1.58 -14.57 6.87
CA HIS A 137 0.35 -13.99 6.32
C HIS A 137 -0.18 -14.76 5.12
N PHE A 138 -1.49 -14.98 5.12
CA PHE A 138 -2.25 -15.38 3.94
C PHE A 138 -3.23 -14.26 3.59
N THR A 139 -3.39 -13.97 2.29
CA THR A 139 -4.29 -12.93 1.81
C THR A 139 -5.35 -13.53 0.92
N TYR A 140 -6.60 -13.23 1.24
CA TYR A 140 -7.77 -13.56 0.44
C TYR A 140 -8.43 -12.27 -0.04
N CYS A 141 -8.96 -12.29 -1.26
CA CYS A 141 -9.63 -11.15 -1.89
C CYS A 141 -10.88 -11.65 -2.60
N ASP A 142 -11.96 -10.88 -2.47
CA ASP A 142 -13.26 -11.19 -3.04
C ASP A 142 -14.02 -9.89 -3.35
N GLN A 143 -15.02 -9.98 -4.23
CA GLN A 143 -15.84 -8.84 -4.66
C GLN A 143 -17.29 -9.04 -4.24
N TYR A 144 -17.86 -8.01 -3.60
CA TYR A 144 -19.23 -8.04 -3.11
C TYR A 144 -20.06 -6.92 -3.73
N ASP A 145 -21.28 -7.25 -4.16
CA ASP A 145 -22.26 -6.27 -4.61
C ASP A 145 -22.92 -5.60 -3.40
N MET A 146 -22.71 -4.29 -3.27
CA MET A 146 -23.22 -3.47 -2.17
C MET A 146 -24.50 -2.71 -2.52
N THR A 147 -25.10 -2.95 -3.69
CA THR A 147 -26.26 -2.18 -4.20
C THR A 147 -27.42 -2.11 -3.21
N GLN A 148 -27.83 -3.26 -2.66
CA GLN A 148 -28.92 -3.33 -1.70
C GLN A 148 -28.58 -2.60 -0.39
N LEU A 149 -27.35 -2.75 0.10
CA LEU A 149 -26.91 -2.05 1.31
C LEU A 149 -26.93 -0.53 1.11
N VAL A 150 -26.49 -0.05 -0.06
CA VAL A 150 -26.51 1.38 -0.39
C VAL A 150 -27.95 1.91 -0.43
N GLN A 151 -28.91 1.13 -0.94
CA GLN A 151 -30.33 1.50 -0.93
C GLN A 151 -30.88 1.61 0.50
N ILE A 152 -30.64 0.61 1.34
CA ILE A 152 -31.07 0.61 2.75
C ILE A 152 -30.45 1.79 3.50
N ARG A 153 -29.16 2.04 3.30
CA ARG A 153 -28.46 3.19 3.90
C ARG A 153 -29.11 4.51 3.50
N LYS A 154 -29.49 4.68 2.22
CA LYS A 154 -30.19 5.89 1.74
C LYS A 154 -31.56 6.05 2.40
N GLN A 155 -32.28 4.97 2.65
CA GLN A 155 -33.58 5.00 3.34
C GLN A 155 -33.44 5.34 4.84
N LEU A 156 -32.38 4.86 5.49
CA LEU A 156 -32.10 5.14 6.90
C LEU A 156 -31.56 6.55 7.14
N ASN A 157 -30.92 7.14 6.14
CA ASN A 157 -30.45 8.51 6.19
C ASN A 157 -31.62 9.48 6.26
N ASN A 158 -31.55 10.42 7.21
CA ASN A 158 -32.50 11.52 7.33
C ASN A 158 -31.74 12.83 7.63
N GLU A 159 -32.46 13.94 7.79
CA GLU A 159 -31.85 15.25 8.02
C GLU A 159 -30.99 15.32 9.30
N LYS A 160 -31.27 14.46 10.29
CA LYS A 160 -30.61 14.45 11.60
C LYS A 160 -29.52 13.38 11.74
N ARG A 161 -29.55 12.33 10.91
CA ARG A 161 -28.64 11.18 11.00
C ARG A 161 -28.20 10.75 9.62
N LYS A 162 -26.88 10.79 9.42
CA LYS A 162 -26.21 10.23 8.26
C LYS A 162 -25.46 9.00 8.70
N PHE A 163 -25.67 7.90 7.99
CA PHE A 163 -24.99 6.64 8.21
C PHE A 163 -23.86 6.48 7.21
N SER A 164 -22.69 6.10 7.74
CA SER A 164 -21.58 5.61 6.93
C SER A 164 -21.84 4.16 6.52
N LEU A 165 -21.10 3.66 5.51
CA LEU A 165 -21.14 2.23 5.17
C LEU A 165 -20.37 1.39 6.20
N THR A 166 -19.36 1.97 6.84
CA THR A 166 -18.45 1.26 7.75
C THR A 166 -19.18 0.61 8.93
N PRO A 167 -20.15 1.25 9.61
CA PRO A 167 -20.88 0.59 10.72
C PRO A 167 -21.69 -0.63 10.32
N PHE A 168 -22.21 -0.68 9.09
CA PHE A 168 -22.87 -1.89 8.56
C PHE A 168 -21.86 -3.02 8.39
N ILE A 169 -20.68 -2.73 7.85
CA ILE A 169 -19.60 -3.71 7.66
C ILE A 169 -19.10 -4.20 9.02
N ILE A 170 -18.90 -3.30 9.99
CA ILE A 170 -18.52 -3.65 11.36
C ILE A 170 -19.55 -4.59 11.99
N LYS A 171 -20.85 -4.30 11.83
CA LYS A 171 -21.91 -5.18 12.35
C LYS A 171 -21.91 -6.54 11.65
N ALA A 172 -21.75 -6.57 10.32
CA ALA A 172 -21.67 -7.80 9.55
C ALA A 172 -20.49 -8.67 9.99
N CYS A 173 -19.28 -8.10 10.11
CA CYS A 173 -18.12 -8.79 10.66
C CYS A 173 -18.42 -9.37 12.04
N SER A 174 -19.02 -8.58 12.93
CA SER A 174 -19.39 -9.05 14.26
C SER A 174 -20.36 -10.24 14.23
N GLN A 175 -21.31 -10.29 13.30
CA GLN A 175 -22.16 -11.47 13.11
C GLN A 175 -21.35 -12.68 12.63
N THR A 176 -20.46 -12.50 11.65
CA THR A 176 -19.59 -13.58 11.16
C THR A 176 -18.68 -14.12 12.26
N LEU A 177 -18.19 -13.29 13.19
CA LEU A 177 -17.38 -13.74 14.31
C LEU A 177 -18.16 -14.62 15.31
N ILE A 178 -19.50 -14.52 15.37
CA ILE A 178 -20.34 -15.44 16.16
C ILE A 178 -20.32 -16.83 15.53
N ASP A 179 -20.52 -16.90 14.21
CA ASP A 179 -20.59 -18.15 13.46
C ASP A 179 -19.21 -18.83 13.32
N TYR A 180 -18.15 -18.01 13.27
CA TYR A 180 -16.75 -18.46 13.12
C TYR A 180 -15.84 -17.90 14.22
N PRO A 181 -15.95 -18.37 15.48
CA PRO A 181 -15.18 -17.84 16.62
C PRO A 181 -13.66 -17.93 16.46
N ILE A 182 -13.17 -18.85 15.64
CA ILE A 182 -11.73 -19.02 15.37
C ILE A 182 -11.10 -17.76 14.75
N LEU A 183 -11.88 -16.95 14.02
CA LEU A 183 -11.41 -15.69 13.44
C LEU A 183 -11.19 -14.60 14.52
N ASN A 184 -11.83 -14.73 15.68
CA ASN A 184 -11.64 -13.84 16.84
C ASN A 184 -10.82 -14.54 17.94
N SER A 185 -9.74 -15.20 17.56
CA SER A 185 -8.87 -15.92 18.50
C SER A 185 -7.45 -15.38 18.51
N HIS A 186 -6.69 -15.74 19.56
CA HIS A 186 -5.28 -15.41 19.70
C HIS A 186 -4.50 -16.70 19.93
N ILE A 187 -3.39 -16.85 19.21
CA ILE A 187 -2.49 -18.01 19.33
C ILE A 187 -1.30 -17.59 20.19
N ASP A 188 -0.93 -18.44 21.16
CA ASP A 188 0.28 -18.20 21.95
C ASP A 188 1.55 -18.27 21.08
N SER A 189 2.64 -17.64 21.54
CA SER A 189 3.91 -17.58 20.80
C SER A 189 4.49 -18.96 20.47
N LYS A 190 4.16 -19.99 21.27
CA LYS A 190 4.57 -21.38 21.05
C LYS A 190 3.63 -22.19 20.16
N CYS A 191 2.49 -21.62 19.75
CA CYS A 191 1.43 -22.30 19.00
C CYS A 191 0.81 -23.52 19.71
N GLU A 192 0.86 -23.58 21.04
CA GLU A 192 0.32 -24.71 21.83
C GLU A 192 -1.16 -24.54 22.20
N THR A 193 -1.61 -23.28 22.33
CA THR A 193 -2.98 -22.96 22.76
C THR A 193 -3.60 -21.88 21.88
N ILE A 194 -4.92 -21.98 21.70
CA ILE A 194 -5.74 -21.00 21.00
C ILE A 194 -6.74 -20.42 22.00
N LEU A 195 -6.64 -19.12 22.24
CA LEU A 195 -7.54 -18.37 23.11
C LEU A 195 -8.67 -17.75 22.28
N TYR A 196 -9.89 -18.24 22.45
CA TYR A 196 -11.08 -17.67 21.80
C TYR A 196 -11.60 -16.47 22.59
N LYS A 197 -11.82 -15.34 21.92
CA LYS A 197 -12.35 -14.13 22.54
C LYS A 197 -13.85 -14.01 22.26
N ALA A 198 -14.66 -13.98 23.31
CA ALA A 198 -16.12 -13.83 23.20
C ALA A 198 -16.56 -12.39 22.88
N SER A 199 -15.79 -11.39 23.33
CA SER A 199 -16.07 -9.99 23.03
C SER A 199 -15.56 -9.61 21.64
N HIS A 200 -16.40 -8.91 20.86
CA HIS A 200 -16.03 -8.38 19.56
C HIS A 200 -15.64 -6.91 19.72
N ASN A 201 -14.34 -6.64 19.93
CA ASN A 201 -13.82 -5.28 19.99
C ASN A 201 -13.18 -4.96 18.64
N ILE A 202 -13.95 -4.29 17.77
CA ILE A 202 -13.57 -4.10 16.38
C ILE A 202 -12.89 -2.74 16.22
N GLY A 203 -11.59 -2.80 15.95
CA GLY A 203 -10.73 -1.68 15.61
C GLY A 203 -11.00 -1.16 14.21
N PHE A 204 -10.87 0.14 14.01
CA PHE A 204 -10.89 0.74 12.68
C PHE A 204 -9.76 1.76 12.51
N THR A 205 -9.16 1.80 11.33
CA THR A 205 -8.03 2.71 11.07
C THR A 205 -8.51 4.13 10.81
N ILE A 206 -7.93 5.10 11.50
CA ILE A 206 -8.13 6.53 11.27
C ILE A 206 -6.78 7.16 10.98
N ASP A 207 -6.68 7.92 9.89
CA ASP A 207 -5.50 8.73 9.62
C ASP A 207 -5.58 10.06 10.38
N THR A 208 -4.55 10.35 11.17
CA THR A 208 -4.45 11.58 11.96
C THR A 208 -3.14 12.30 11.65
N LYS A 209 -3.03 13.59 12.03
CA LYS A 209 -1.83 14.40 11.78
C LYS A 209 -0.55 13.79 12.37
N ASP A 210 -0.67 13.04 13.46
CA ASP A 210 0.46 12.43 14.16
C ASP A 210 0.79 11.01 13.66
N GLY A 211 -0.13 10.41 12.91
CA GLY A 211 0.02 9.09 12.30
C GLY A 211 -1.30 8.30 12.32
N PRO A 212 -1.30 7.09 11.75
CA PRO A 212 -2.47 6.21 11.80
C PRO A 212 -2.72 5.74 13.23
N LEU A 213 -3.97 5.88 13.69
CA LEU A 213 -4.46 5.34 14.96
C LEU A 213 -5.52 4.29 14.68
N VAL A 214 -5.66 3.33 15.60
CA VAL A 214 -6.64 2.24 15.49
C VAL A 214 -7.47 2.16 16.77
N PRO A 215 -8.43 3.09 16.99
CA PRO A 215 -9.39 2.94 18.07
C PRO A 215 -10.33 1.77 17.77
N ASN A 216 -10.96 1.22 18.81
CA ASN A 216 -11.87 0.08 18.69
C ASN A 216 -13.20 0.29 19.40
N ILE A 217 -14.27 -0.10 18.71
CA ILE A 217 -15.63 -0.10 19.25
C ILE A 217 -15.79 -1.37 20.08
N LYS A 218 -16.15 -1.22 21.35
CA LYS A 218 -16.27 -2.34 22.30
C LYS A 218 -17.58 -3.10 22.11
N ASN A 219 -17.52 -4.41 22.34
CA ASN A 219 -18.69 -5.29 22.44
C ASN A 219 -19.71 -5.12 21.29
N VAL A 220 -19.23 -5.04 20.05
CA VAL A 220 -20.06 -4.78 18.85
C VAL A 220 -21.20 -5.80 18.70
N GLN A 221 -21.03 -7.03 19.21
CA GLN A 221 -22.07 -8.05 19.18
C GLN A 221 -23.36 -7.62 19.88
N GLN A 222 -23.26 -6.79 20.93
CA GLN A 222 -24.39 -6.29 21.71
C GLN A 222 -24.98 -4.98 21.16
N LEU A 223 -24.28 -4.31 20.24
CA LEU A 223 -24.66 -2.99 19.75
C LEU A 223 -25.54 -3.08 18.48
N SER A 224 -26.53 -2.19 18.39
CA SER A 224 -27.26 -1.92 17.15
C SER A 224 -26.42 -1.08 16.18
N ILE A 225 -26.79 -1.07 14.90
CA ILE A 225 -26.08 -0.29 13.87
C ILE A 225 -26.05 1.21 14.22
N SER A 226 -27.13 1.76 14.79
CA SER A 226 -27.15 3.17 15.22
C SER A 226 -26.23 3.45 16.41
N GLN A 227 -26.08 2.51 17.35
CA GLN A 227 -25.11 2.66 18.44
C GLN A 227 -23.67 2.58 17.93
N ILE A 228 -23.41 1.66 16.99
CA ILE A 228 -22.09 1.54 16.34
C ILE A 228 -21.75 2.82 15.58
N GLU A 229 -22.70 3.40 14.84
CA GLU A 229 -22.51 4.68 14.14
C GLU A 229 -22.17 5.81 15.11
N ASN A 230 -22.88 5.93 16.23
CA ASN A 230 -22.60 6.96 17.24
C ASN A 230 -21.19 6.79 17.84
N GLU A 231 -20.82 5.58 18.22
CA GLU A 231 -19.47 5.30 18.76
C GLU A 231 -18.38 5.51 17.71
N PHE A 232 -18.63 5.12 16.46
CA PHE A 232 -17.71 5.36 15.35
C PHE A 232 -17.46 6.86 15.16
N ASN A 233 -18.51 7.68 15.14
CA ASN A 233 -18.39 9.14 15.00
C ASN A 233 -17.70 9.77 16.22
N ARG A 234 -18.05 9.35 17.45
CA ARG A 234 -17.38 9.79 18.68
C ARG A 234 -15.87 9.54 18.61
N LEU A 235 -15.46 8.33 18.27
CA LEU A 235 -14.05 7.95 18.17
C LEU A 235 -13.33 8.69 17.04
N GLN A 236 -14.02 8.95 15.92
CA GLN A 236 -13.47 9.74 14.82
C GLN A 236 -13.19 11.19 15.23
N GLU A 237 -14.14 11.85 15.88
CA GLU A 237 -13.96 13.22 16.39
C GLU A 237 -12.83 13.28 17.43
N LEU A 238 -12.80 12.35 18.39
CA LEU A 238 -11.76 12.28 19.40
C LEU A 238 -10.37 12.03 18.79
N ALA A 239 -10.27 11.17 17.77
CA ALA A 239 -9.02 10.92 17.07
C ALA A 239 -8.49 12.17 16.37
N HIS A 240 -9.36 12.90 15.67
CA HIS A 240 -8.98 14.15 15.01
C HIS A 240 -8.57 15.26 16.00
N HIS A 241 -9.17 15.27 17.19
CA HIS A 241 -8.81 16.18 18.27
C HIS A 241 -7.64 15.70 19.15
N GLY A 242 -7.13 14.48 18.95
CA GLY A 242 -6.07 13.90 19.78
C GLY A 242 -6.49 13.63 21.22
N LYS A 243 -7.78 13.35 21.46
CA LYS A 243 -8.39 13.15 22.79
C LYS A 243 -8.87 11.70 23.01
N LEU A 244 -8.34 10.75 22.25
CA LEU A 244 -8.64 9.34 22.48
C LEU A 244 -8.08 8.90 23.83
N LEU A 245 -8.85 8.07 24.53
CA LEU A 245 -8.43 7.47 25.79
C LEU A 245 -7.66 6.17 25.51
N GLU A 246 -6.87 5.73 26.48
CA GLU A 246 -6.14 4.45 26.38
C GLU A 246 -7.09 3.26 26.21
N GLU A 247 -8.26 3.32 26.84
CA GLU A 247 -9.32 2.31 26.69
C GLU A 247 -9.82 2.20 25.24
N ASP A 248 -9.86 3.31 24.49
CA ASP A 248 -10.29 3.31 23.09
C ASP A 248 -9.26 2.61 22.18
N LEU A 249 -7.99 2.56 22.58
CA LEU A 249 -6.88 2.01 21.77
C LEU A 249 -6.50 0.57 22.16
N THR A 250 -6.80 0.15 23.38
CA THR A 250 -6.41 -1.16 23.91
C THR A 250 -7.48 -2.22 23.67
N ASN A 251 -7.13 -3.50 23.85
CA ASN A 251 -8.07 -4.63 23.82
C ASN A 251 -8.86 -4.84 22.51
N GLY A 252 -8.35 -4.35 21.38
CA GLY A 252 -8.88 -4.70 20.06
C GLY A 252 -8.71 -6.19 19.78
N THR A 253 -9.72 -6.81 19.17
CA THR A 253 -9.71 -8.25 18.83
C THR A 253 -9.78 -8.51 17.34
N PHE A 254 -10.37 -7.57 16.59
CA PHE A 254 -10.45 -7.62 15.14
C PHE A 254 -10.20 -6.21 14.58
N SER A 255 -9.64 -6.10 13.38
CA SER A 255 -9.32 -4.79 12.79
C SER A 255 -9.89 -4.66 11.39
N LEU A 256 -10.63 -3.58 11.15
CA LEU A 256 -11.13 -3.17 9.85
C LEU A 256 -10.30 -1.99 9.33
N SER A 257 -9.81 -2.08 8.10
CA SER A 257 -9.14 -0.97 7.45
C SER A 257 -9.88 -0.63 6.16
N ASN A 258 -10.28 0.62 6.03
CA ASN A 258 -10.88 1.14 4.81
C ASN A 258 -9.98 2.26 4.29
N ILE A 259 -9.49 2.11 3.07
CA ILE A 259 -8.60 3.08 2.44
C ILE A 259 -9.37 4.22 1.74
N GLY A 260 -10.68 4.05 1.52
CA GLY A 260 -11.52 5.04 0.83
C GLY A 260 -11.13 5.27 -0.62
N ASP A 261 -11.57 6.41 -1.18
CA ASP A 261 -11.03 6.97 -2.42
C ASP A 261 -9.75 7.74 -2.08
N VAL A 262 -8.59 7.18 -2.45
CA VAL A 262 -7.26 7.80 -2.35
C VAL A 262 -6.93 8.56 -3.63
#